data_AF-A0A2W1NXB8-F1
#
_entry.id   AF-A0A2W1NXB8-F1
#
_cell.length_a   1.000
_cell.length_b   1.000
_cell.length_c   1.000
_cell.angle_alpha   90.00
_cell.angle_beta   90.00
_cell.angle_gamma   90.00
#
_symmetry.space_group_name_H-M   'P 1'
#
loop_
_entity.id
_entity.type
_entity.pdbx_description
1 polymer ?
#
loop_
_entity_poly.entity_id
_entity_poly.type
_entity_poly.pdbx_seq_one_letter_code
_entity_poly.pdbx_strand_id
1 'polypeptide(L)'
;MAKGVVDVYVSKKLDQNNIVLVVNGGCGLPNDLHLIRDGSTVTLSRGNTHIEVKATHEEETEYSFDYMEIDAITAARLGIRHGSRYSLETDEGEHLFIQMQPINTSEAEGIVYAEPKSRTDTIVIGYTLLCWLGMPDKKNTVITLRRGNLSSTLKLNIPPNQLDTDLRLSPGRMSEFALSPGKQLKLRYDRVTKTLEVLSQETTVTANRTKQRSIPKKSALKTAKPPAQTPKMEAAPVKPALTKPAVKPAKMQTSPIKTQKPQSGKTRTNPTGTKKINAPQGRPANT
;
A
#
# COMPACT_ATOMS: atom_id res chain seq x y z
N MET A 1 -24.21 13.34 4.16
CA MET A 1 -23.18 13.16 3.10
C MET A 1 -22.28 11.96 3.39
N ALA A 2 -21.99 11.14 2.38
CA ALA A 2 -20.96 10.09 2.40
C ALA A 2 -19.63 10.61 1.84
N LYS A 3 -18.51 10.21 2.45
CA LYS A 3 -17.16 10.57 1.99
C LYS A 3 -16.19 9.43 2.26
N GLY A 4 -15.19 9.26 1.40
CA GLY A 4 -14.15 8.26 1.64
C GLY A 4 -13.00 8.36 0.64
N VAL A 5 -11.96 7.58 0.89
CA VAL A 5 -10.83 7.41 -0.03
C VAL A 5 -10.80 5.95 -0.47
N VAL A 6 -10.78 5.72 -1.77
CA VAL A 6 -10.75 4.36 -2.34
C VAL A 6 -9.60 4.23 -3.34
N ASP A 7 -9.04 3.04 -3.40
CA ASP A 7 -8.30 2.61 -4.58
C ASP A 7 -9.28 2.08 -5.63
N VAL A 8 -9.02 2.37 -6.91
CA VAL A 8 -9.94 2.06 -8.00
C VAL A 8 -9.34 1.00 -8.91
N TYR A 9 -10.01 -0.15 -8.99
CA TYR A 9 -9.65 -1.26 -9.86
C TYR A 9 -10.58 -1.31 -11.07
N VAL A 10 -9.99 -1.26 -12.25
CA VAL A 10 -10.75 -1.43 -13.50
C VAL A 10 -10.92 -2.91 -13.77
N SER A 11 -12.17 -3.39 -13.77
CA SER A 11 -12.56 -4.78 -13.99
C SER A 11 -13.10 -4.97 -15.41
N LYS A 12 -12.72 -6.09 -16.04
CA LYS A 12 -13.27 -6.53 -17.33
C LYS A 12 -14.48 -7.46 -17.16
N LYS A 13 -14.79 -7.84 -15.93
CA LYS A 13 -15.85 -8.79 -15.59
C LYS A 13 -17.12 -8.10 -15.11
N LEU A 14 -17.03 -6.84 -14.71
CA LEU A 14 -18.19 -6.04 -14.35
C LEU A 14 -19.00 -5.67 -15.58
N ASP A 15 -20.32 -5.75 -15.42
CA ASP A 15 -21.27 -5.27 -16.40
C ASP A 15 -21.13 -3.76 -16.60
N GLN A 16 -21.42 -3.28 -17.80
CA GLN A 16 -21.30 -1.86 -18.13
C GLN A 16 -22.16 -0.98 -17.21
N ASN A 17 -21.62 0.17 -16.81
CA ASN A 17 -22.22 1.13 -15.88
C ASN A 17 -22.48 0.54 -14.49
N ASN A 18 -21.64 -0.37 -14.02
CA ASN A 18 -21.68 -0.87 -12.64
C ASN A 18 -20.38 -0.54 -11.92
N ILE A 19 -20.52 -0.25 -10.63
CA ILE A 19 -19.41 -0.20 -9.70
C ILE A 19 -19.68 -1.13 -8.52
N VAL A 20 -18.62 -1.72 -7.99
CA VAL A 20 -18.65 -2.43 -6.72
C VAL A 20 -17.87 -1.62 -5.71
N LEU A 21 -18.49 -1.30 -4.59
CA LEU A 21 -17.86 -0.65 -3.45
C LEU A 21 -17.57 -1.72 -2.40
N VAL A 22 -16.28 -1.90 -2.11
CA VAL A 22 -15.81 -2.71 -0.99
C VAL A 22 -15.36 -1.75 0.09
N VAL A 23 -16.15 -1.70 1.16
CA VAL A 23 -16.05 -0.67 2.20
C VAL A 23 -15.86 -1.32 3.57
N ASN A 24 -15.31 -0.56 4.50
CA ASN A 24 -15.00 -0.97 5.87
C ASN A 24 -13.91 -2.06 5.94
N GLY A 25 -12.90 -1.98 5.07
CA GLY A 25 -11.74 -2.85 5.15
C GLY A 25 -10.96 -2.67 6.47
N GLY A 26 -10.36 -3.74 6.98
CA GLY A 26 -9.75 -3.76 8.32
C GLY A 26 -8.61 -2.74 8.57
N CYS A 27 -7.95 -2.26 7.51
CA CYS A 27 -6.91 -1.23 7.54
C CYS A 27 -7.30 0.03 6.73
N GLY A 28 -8.61 0.19 6.43
CA GLY A 28 -9.18 1.34 5.72
C GLY A 28 -8.97 2.66 6.47
N LEU A 29 -9.05 3.76 5.72
CA LEU A 29 -9.20 5.08 6.36
C LEU A 29 -10.66 5.25 6.79
N PRO A 30 -10.95 6.00 7.87
CA PRO A 30 -12.33 6.31 8.24
C PRO A 30 -13.10 6.86 7.04
N ASN A 31 -14.25 6.27 6.77
CA ASN A 31 -15.09 6.62 5.63
C ASN A 31 -16.57 6.37 5.93
N ASP A 32 -17.41 7.08 5.20
CA ASP A 32 -18.87 7.02 5.29
C ASP A 32 -19.49 6.43 4.02
N LEU A 33 -18.70 5.69 3.22
CA LEU A 33 -19.15 5.14 1.93
C LEU A 33 -20.24 4.08 2.10
N HIS A 34 -20.33 3.47 3.27
CA HIS A 34 -21.42 2.58 3.66
C HIS A 34 -22.80 3.28 3.66
N LEU A 35 -22.86 4.62 3.68
CA LEU A 35 -24.10 5.38 3.56
C LEU A 35 -24.65 5.42 2.13
N ILE A 36 -23.85 5.08 1.12
CA ILE A 36 -24.34 4.86 -0.23
C ILE A 36 -25.20 3.60 -0.19
N ARG A 37 -26.45 3.70 -0.64
CA ARG A 37 -27.37 2.56 -0.57
C ARG A 37 -26.96 1.50 -1.59
N ASP A 38 -26.90 0.24 -1.14
CA ASP A 38 -26.65 -0.89 -2.03
C ASP A 38 -27.74 -0.99 -3.14
N GLY A 39 -27.29 -1.25 -4.36
CA GLY A 39 -28.10 -1.31 -5.57
C GLY A 39 -28.61 0.03 -6.09
N SER A 40 -28.22 1.16 -5.48
CA SER A 40 -28.68 2.49 -5.90
C SER A 40 -28.03 2.95 -7.21
N THR A 41 -28.75 3.78 -7.96
CA THR A 41 -28.19 4.50 -9.11
C THR A 41 -27.55 5.78 -8.62
N VAL A 42 -26.29 5.98 -8.96
CA VAL A 42 -25.49 7.14 -8.59
C VAL A 42 -24.86 7.74 -9.84
N THR A 43 -24.59 9.04 -9.82
CA THR A 43 -23.85 9.69 -10.91
C THR A 43 -22.40 9.87 -10.51
N LEU A 44 -21.49 9.14 -11.16
CA LEU A 44 -20.06 9.40 -11.02
C LEU A 44 -19.70 10.69 -11.77
N SER A 45 -19.05 11.60 -11.06
CA SER A 45 -18.61 12.89 -11.58
C SER A 45 -17.10 13.01 -11.50
N ARG A 46 -16.45 13.26 -12.65
CA ARG A 46 -15.00 13.54 -12.72
C ARG A 46 -14.75 14.66 -13.74
N GLY A 47 -14.39 15.84 -13.22
CA GLY A 47 -14.29 17.04 -14.06
C GLY A 47 -15.65 17.39 -14.65
N ASN A 48 -15.73 17.46 -15.98
CA ASN A 48 -16.97 17.76 -16.72
C ASN A 48 -17.70 16.50 -17.22
N THR A 49 -17.20 15.30 -16.87
CA THR A 49 -17.79 14.04 -17.30
C THR A 49 -18.66 13.47 -16.18
N HIS A 50 -19.92 13.19 -16.52
CA HIS A 50 -20.91 12.60 -15.61
C HIS A 50 -21.44 11.31 -16.22
N ILE A 51 -21.49 10.23 -15.44
CA ILE A 51 -22.02 8.94 -15.88
C ILE A 51 -22.86 8.33 -14.76
N GLU A 52 -24.09 7.99 -15.07
CA GLU A 52 -24.94 7.18 -14.20
C GLU A 52 -24.42 5.74 -14.16
N VAL A 53 -24.26 5.22 -12.95
CA VAL A 53 -23.86 3.85 -12.68
C VAL A 53 -24.73 3.27 -11.58
N LYS A 54 -24.87 1.94 -11.58
CA LYS A 54 -25.41 1.23 -10.44
C LYS A 54 -24.29 0.92 -9.45
N ALA A 55 -24.44 1.35 -8.20
CA ALA A 55 -23.54 1.04 -7.12
C ALA A 55 -24.02 -0.21 -6.37
N THR A 56 -23.15 -1.20 -6.24
CA THR A 56 -23.39 -2.38 -5.40
C THR A 56 -22.33 -2.47 -4.32
N HIS A 57 -22.71 -2.93 -3.14
CA HIS A 57 -21.78 -3.16 -2.04
C HIS A 57 -21.40 -4.63 -1.98
N GLU A 58 -20.12 -4.89 -1.75
CA GLU A 58 -19.62 -6.21 -1.44
C GLU A 58 -18.96 -6.17 -0.06
N GLU A 59 -19.60 -6.84 0.89
CA GLU A 59 -19.08 -7.01 2.24
C GLU A 59 -18.11 -8.19 2.24
N GLU A 60 -16.84 -7.91 1.95
CA GLU A 60 -15.79 -8.90 2.15
C GLU A 60 -14.99 -8.58 3.42
N THR A 61 -15.01 -9.53 4.37
CA THR A 61 -14.40 -9.41 5.69
C THR A 61 -12.87 -9.58 5.67
N GLU A 62 -12.28 -9.93 4.53
CA GLU A 62 -10.86 -10.28 4.42
C GLU A 62 -10.00 -9.19 3.78
N TYR A 63 -10.60 -8.16 3.15
CA TYR A 63 -9.81 -7.08 2.56
C TYR A 63 -9.38 -6.06 3.60
N SER A 64 -8.11 -5.66 3.49
CA SER A 64 -7.55 -4.69 4.43
C SER A 64 -7.72 -3.24 3.98
N PHE A 65 -8.27 -2.92 2.80
CA PHE A 65 -8.48 -1.51 2.42
C PHE A 65 -9.72 -1.33 1.55
N ASP A 66 -10.32 -0.14 1.65
CA ASP A 66 -11.50 0.23 0.87
C ASP A 66 -11.13 0.41 -0.60
N TYR A 67 -11.88 -0.24 -1.49
CA TYR A 67 -11.66 -0.10 -2.92
C TYR A 67 -12.98 -0.06 -3.69
N MET A 68 -12.89 0.49 -4.89
CA MET A 68 -13.98 0.50 -5.85
C MET A 68 -13.55 -0.28 -7.09
N GLU A 69 -14.31 -1.30 -7.46
CA GLU A 69 -14.23 -1.83 -8.80
C GLU A 69 -15.14 -1.05 -9.74
N ILE A 70 -14.67 -0.82 -10.96
CA ILE A 70 -15.42 -0.12 -12.00
C ILE A 70 -15.24 -0.85 -13.33
N ASP A 71 -16.31 -0.92 -14.13
CA ASP A 71 -16.22 -1.52 -15.45
C ASP A 71 -15.26 -0.74 -16.38
N ALA A 72 -14.65 -1.45 -17.31
CA ALA A 72 -13.63 -0.90 -18.20
C ALA A 72 -14.13 0.24 -19.11
N ILE A 73 -15.40 0.21 -19.53
CA ILE A 73 -15.96 1.20 -20.45
C ILE A 73 -16.22 2.51 -19.69
N THR A 74 -16.87 2.43 -18.53
CA THR A 74 -17.11 3.59 -17.67
C THR A 74 -15.81 4.21 -17.19
N ALA A 75 -14.84 3.39 -16.77
CA ALA A 75 -13.52 3.88 -16.38
C ALA A 75 -12.82 4.64 -17.52
N ALA A 76 -12.85 4.10 -18.74
CA ALA A 76 -12.27 4.77 -19.90
C ALA A 76 -12.94 6.11 -20.21
N ARG A 77 -14.28 6.17 -20.17
CA ARG A 77 -15.05 7.39 -20.39
C ARG A 77 -14.76 8.47 -19.34
N LEU A 78 -14.59 8.06 -18.08
CA LEU A 78 -14.21 8.97 -16.99
C LEU A 78 -12.70 9.27 -16.97
N GLY A 79 -11.87 8.61 -17.77
CA GLY A 79 -10.41 8.77 -17.74
C GLY A 79 -9.76 8.22 -16.45
N ILE A 80 -10.38 7.23 -15.82
CA ILE A 80 -9.90 6.54 -14.63
C ILE A 80 -8.91 5.46 -15.03
N ARG A 81 -7.79 5.37 -14.30
CA ARG A 81 -6.76 4.34 -14.53
C ARG A 81 -6.82 3.29 -13.42
N HIS A 82 -6.61 2.03 -13.78
CA HIS A 82 -6.51 0.92 -12.84
C HIS A 82 -5.41 1.16 -11.79
N GLY A 83 -5.74 0.92 -10.52
CA GLY A 83 -4.88 1.14 -9.37
C GLY A 83 -4.73 2.62 -8.97
N SER A 84 -5.54 3.53 -9.51
CA SER A 84 -5.54 4.94 -9.08
C SER A 84 -6.31 5.11 -7.76
N ARG A 85 -6.08 6.24 -7.06
CA ARG A 85 -6.69 6.53 -5.76
C ARG A 85 -7.50 7.78 -5.89
N TYR A 86 -8.71 7.76 -5.35
CA TYR A 86 -9.63 8.87 -5.43
C TYR A 86 -10.24 9.17 -4.07
N SER A 87 -10.43 10.45 -3.78
CA SER A 87 -11.43 10.87 -2.81
C SER A 87 -12.79 10.81 -3.48
N LEU A 88 -13.75 10.19 -2.79
CA LEU A 88 -15.16 10.17 -3.13
C LEU A 88 -15.88 11.06 -2.13
N GLU A 89 -16.80 11.88 -2.63
CA GLU A 89 -17.67 12.73 -1.82
C GLU A 89 -19.03 12.80 -2.47
N THR A 90 -20.08 12.58 -1.70
CA THR A 90 -21.46 12.68 -2.18
C THR A 90 -22.07 14.03 -1.88
N ASP A 91 -22.71 14.65 -2.86
CA ASP A 91 -23.53 15.84 -2.65
C ASP A 91 -24.90 15.50 -2.01
N GLU A 92 -25.52 16.46 -1.33
CA GLU A 92 -26.89 16.34 -0.80
C GLU A 92 -27.88 16.85 -1.86
N GLY A 93 -28.53 15.92 -2.56
CA GLY A 93 -29.56 16.23 -3.55
C GLY A 93 -30.38 14.99 -3.92
N GLU A 94 -31.36 15.17 -4.82
CA GLU A 94 -32.18 14.04 -5.32
C GLU A 94 -31.38 13.02 -6.13
N HIS A 95 -30.22 13.43 -6.65
CA HIS A 95 -29.28 12.58 -7.37
C HIS A 95 -27.98 12.45 -6.58
N LEU A 96 -27.57 11.21 -6.28
CA LEU A 96 -26.33 10.95 -5.56
C LEU A 96 -25.14 11.16 -6.52
N PHE A 97 -24.52 12.33 -6.49
CA PHE A 97 -23.31 12.62 -7.25
C PHE A 97 -22.08 12.21 -6.47
N ILE A 98 -21.28 11.29 -7.00
CA ILE A 98 -19.99 10.94 -6.41
C ILE A 98 -18.90 11.74 -7.13
N GLN A 99 -18.40 12.79 -6.49
CA GLN A 99 -17.29 13.57 -7.01
C GLN A 99 -15.98 12.80 -6.80
N MET A 100 -15.25 12.55 -7.88
CA MET A 100 -13.97 11.83 -7.86
C MET A 100 -12.80 12.80 -8.02
N GLN A 101 -12.00 12.94 -6.95
CA GLN A 101 -10.77 13.74 -6.98
C GLN A 101 -9.54 12.84 -6.89
N PRO A 102 -8.61 12.88 -7.86
CA PRO A 102 -7.43 12.03 -7.84
C PRO A 102 -6.49 12.40 -6.70
N ILE A 103 -6.03 11.40 -5.96
CA ILE A 103 -5.02 11.55 -4.89
C ILE A 103 -3.69 11.02 -5.40
N ASN A 104 -2.79 11.94 -5.73
CA ASN A 104 -1.43 11.61 -6.18
C ASN A 104 -0.44 11.53 -5.03
N THR A 105 -0.76 12.17 -3.90
CA THR A 105 0.07 12.18 -2.70
C THR A 105 -0.75 11.79 -1.49
N SER A 106 -0.25 10.88 -0.67
CA SER A 106 -0.87 10.50 0.60
C SER A 106 0.13 10.63 1.72
N GLU A 107 -0.35 11.03 2.89
CA GLU A 107 0.46 11.13 4.10
C GLU A 107 -0.05 10.13 5.14
N ALA A 108 0.88 9.53 5.87
CA ALA A 108 0.57 8.59 6.95
C ALA A 108 1.66 8.65 8.01
N GLU A 109 1.40 8.10 9.18
CA GLU A 109 2.40 7.92 10.22
C GLU A 109 2.76 6.45 10.37
N GLY A 110 4.04 6.17 10.55
CA GLY A 110 4.55 4.81 10.76
C GLY A 110 5.72 4.80 11.73
N ILE A 111 5.96 3.66 12.36
CA ILE A 111 7.08 3.48 13.30
C ILE A 111 8.26 2.91 12.54
N VAL A 112 9.43 3.56 12.65
CA VAL A 112 10.64 3.07 11.96
C VAL A 112 11.39 2.05 12.81
N TYR A 113 11.82 0.94 12.22
CA TYR A 113 12.67 -0.05 12.86
C TYR A 113 13.89 -0.39 12.00
N ALA A 114 14.96 -0.83 12.68
CA ALA A 114 16.07 -1.48 12.00
C ALA A 114 15.70 -2.95 11.71
N GLU A 115 15.99 -3.42 10.50
CA GLU A 115 15.87 -4.83 10.10
C GLU A 115 17.29 -5.38 9.87
N PRO A 116 17.90 -6.03 10.89
CA PRO A 116 19.32 -6.43 10.83
C PRO A 116 19.63 -7.41 9.70
N LYS A 117 18.63 -8.21 9.28
CA LYS A 117 18.76 -9.21 8.23
C LYS A 117 18.34 -8.68 6.84
N SER A 118 17.93 -7.42 6.75
CA SER A 118 17.52 -6.83 5.46
C SER A 118 18.73 -6.56 4.58
N ARG A 119 18.54 -6.73 3.28
CA ARG A 119 19.50 -6.25 2.28
C ARG A 119 19.52 -4.72 2.28
N THR A 120 20.66 -4.14 1.96
CA THR A 120 20.86 -2.68 1.94
C THR A 120 20.04 -1.97 0.86
N ASP A 121 19.54 -2.70 -0.13
CA ASP A 121 18.70 -2.22 -1.24
C ASP A 121 17.20 -2.45 -1.02
N THR A 122 16.77 -2.88 0.17
CA THR A 122 15.37 -3.20 0.46
C THR A 122 14.80 -2.30 1.55
N ILE A 123 13.54 -1.91 1.36
CA ILE A 123 12.68 -1.32 2.40
C ILE A 123 11.50 -2.25 2.65
N VAL A 124 11.20 -2.51 3.92
CA VAL A 124 10.02 -3.26 4.33
C VAL A 124 8.97 -2.29 4.82
N ILE A 125 7.75 -2.37 4.29
CA ILE A 125 6.63 -1.53 4.72
C ILE A 125 5.48 -2.46 5.10
N GLY A 126 5.00 -2.36 6.34
CA GLY A 126 3.85 -3.10 6.81
C GLY A 126 2.58 -2.76 6.02
N TYR A 127 1.67 -3.72 5.92
CA TYR A 127 0.55 -3.62 4.97
C TYR A 127 -0.41 -2.47 5.30
N THR A 128 -0.73 -2.25 6.58
CA THR A 128 -1.56 -1.10 6.99
C THR A 128 -0.96 0.23 6.58
N LEU A 129 0.35 0.42 6.82
CA LEU A 129 1.03 1.66 6.43
C LEU A 129 1.06 1.84 4.90
N LEU A 130 1.27 0.74 4.17
CA LEU A 130 1.24 0.69 2.71
C LEU A 130 -0.13 1.16 2.17
N CYS A 131 -1.22 0.66 2.77
CA CYS A 131 -2.59 1.03 2.44
C CYS A 131 -2.86 2.51 2.70
N TRP A 132 -2.48 3.05 3.86
CA TRP A 132 -2.66 4.48 4.17
C TRP A 132 -1.88 5.39 3.22
N LEU A 133 -0.65 5.00 2.85
CA LEU A 133 0.17 5.73 1.88
C LEU A 133 -0.31 5.58 0.43
N GLY A 134 -1.27 4.71 0.14
CA GLY A 134 -1.77 4.47 -1.22
C GLY A 134 -0.75 3.89 -2.15
N MET A 135 0.18 3.14 -1.59
CA MET A 135 1.16 2.41 -2.35
C MET A 135 0.49 1.17 -2.98
N PRO A 136 0.73 0.88 -4.26
CA PRO A 136 0.16 -0.32 -4.88
C PRO A 136 0.81 -1.58 -4.29
N ASP A 137 0.01 -2.60 -3.97
CA ASP A 137 0.50 -3.93 -3.59
C ASP A 137 1.06 -4.66 -4.83
N LYS A 138 2.31 -4.36 -5.14
CA LYS A 138 3.05 -4.99 -6.23
C LYS A 138 4.40 -5.45 -5.72
N LYS A 139 4.63 -6.76 -5.76
CA LYS A 139 5.91 -7.38 -5.40
C LYS A 139 7.06 -6.76 -6.20
N ASN A 140 8.20 -6.57 -5.53
CA ASN A 140 9.43 -6.02 -6.11
C ASN A 140 9.27 -4.61 -6.72
N THR A 141 8.29 -3.83 -6.26
CA THR A 141 8.17 -2.43 -6.67
C THR A 141 9.40 -1.65 -6.23
N VAL A 142 9.98 -0.88 -7.14
CA VAL A 142 11.09 0.02 -6.83
C VAL A 142 10.53 1.40 -6.47
N ILE A 143 10.93 1.92 -5.32
CA ILE A 143 10.55 3.25 -4.81
C ILE A 143 11.79 4.06 -4.46
N THR A 144 11.63 5.37 -4.36
CA THR A 144 12.68 6.28 -3.91
C THR A 144 12.37 6.70 -2.47
N LEU A 145 13.24 6.39 -1.51
CA LEU A 145 13.17 6.94 -0.16
C LEU A 145 13.89 8.29 -0.14
N ARG A 146 13.24 9.34 0.35
CA ARG A 146 13.79 10.70 0.46
C ARG A 146 13.70 11.22 1.89
N ARG A 147 14.72 11.96 2.34
CA ARG A 147 14.68 12.82 3.53
C ARG A 147 15.53 14.06 3.29
N GLY A 148 14.90 15.23 3.16
CA GLY A 148 15.61 16.45 2.76
C GLY A 148 16.34 16.24 1.43
N ASN A 149 17.65 16.48 1.41
CA ASN A 149 18.48 16.31 0.21
C ASN A 149 18.97 14.86 -0.01
N LEU A 150 18.75 13.97 0.95
CA LEU A 150 19.15 12.57 0.84
C LEU A 150 18.08 11.77 0.09
N SER A 151 18.51 10.94 -0.85
CA SER A 151 17.62 10.11 -1.66
C SER A 151 18.28 8.78 -1.99
N SER A 152 17.51 7.69 -1.92
CA SER A 152 17.96 6.36 -2.31
C SER A 152 16.83 5.54 -2.92
N THR A 153 17.14 4.85 -4.00
CA THR A 153 16.22 3.89 -4.62
C THR A 153 16.29 2.55 -3.90
N LEU A 154 15.14 2.02 -3.49
CA LEU A 154 14.99 0.79 -2.72
C LEU A 154 13.89 -0.11 -3.30
N LYS A 155 14.05 -1.41 -3.18
CA LYS A 155 13.01 -2.40 -3.49
C LYS A 155 12.06 -2.53 -2.31
N LEU A 156 10.78 -2.37 -2.57
CA LEU A 156 9.70 -2.58 -1.62
C LEU A 156 9.50 -4.07 -1.39
N ASN A 157 9.58 -4.47 -0.13
CA ASN A 157 9.17 -5.77 0.36
C ASN A 157 7.96 -5.59 1.28
N ILE A 158 6.91 -6.36 1.03
CA ILE A 158 5.64 -6.27 1.76
C ILE A 158 5.55 -7.56 2.58
N PRO A 159 5.58 -7.48 3.93
CA PRO A 159 5.46 -8.65 4.77
C PRO A 159 4.03 -9.22 4.66
N PRO A 160 3.84 -10.52 4.93
CA PRO A 160 2.52 -11.15 4.87
C PRO A 160 1.58 -10.69 6.01
N ASN A 161 2.08 -9.98 7.02
CA ASN A 161 1.28 -9.50 8.14
C ASN A 161 0.45 -8.27 7.73
N GLN A 162 -0.87 -8.40 7.79
CA GLN A 162 -1.82 -7.42 7.28
C GLN A 162 -1.97 -6.18 8.17
N LEU A 163 -1.54 -6.25 9.44
CA LEU A 163 -1.81 -5.20 10.45
C LEU A 163 -0.57 -4.37 10.83
N ASP A 164 0.59 -4.63 10.21
CA ASP A 164 1.82 -3.92 10.56
C ASP A 164 1.79 -2.47 10.03
N THR A 165 2.14 -1.52 10.91
CA THR A 165 2.33 -0.10 10.57
C THR A 165 3.81 0.30 10.52
N ASP A 166 4.68 -0.70 10.45
CA ASP A 166 6.13 -0.52 10.54
C ASP A 166 6.75 -0.11 9.20
N LEU A 167 7.78 0.72 9.28
CA LEU A 167 8.74 0.94 8.21
C LEU A 167 10.09 0.39 8.65
N ARG A 168 10.61 -0.64 7.97
CA ARG A 168 11.89 -1.26 8.33
C ARG A 168 12.95 -1.07 7.26
N LEU A 169 14.14 -0.69 7.70
CA LEU A 169 15.31 -0.41 6.87
C LEU A 169 16.52 -1.13 7.42
N SER A 170 17.51 -1.41 6.56
CA SER A 170 18.81 -1.89 7.07
C SER A 170 19.44 -0.84 8.00
N PRO A 171 20.23 -1.25 9.02
CA PRO A 171 20.89 -0.31 9.93
C PRO A 171 21.76 0.75 9.21
N GLY A 172 22.39 0.36 8.10
CA GLY A 172 23.17 1.30 7.26
C GLY A 172 22.30 2.42 6.68
N ARG A 173 21.14 2.08 6.11
CA ARG A 173 20.18 3.07 5.59
C ARG A 173 19.56 3.91 6.69
N MET A 174 19.26 3.32 7.84
CA MET A 174 18.80 4.09 9.00
C MET A 174 19.80 5.18 9.39
N SER A 175 21.08 4.81 9.50
CA SER A 175 22.15 5.77 9.81
C SER A 175 22.32 6.80 8.71
N GLU A 176 22.31 6.39 7.44
CA GLU A 176 22.43 7.28 6.29
C GLU A 176 21.34 8.35 6.28
N PHE A 177 20.08 7.94 6.48
CA PHE A 177 18.94 8.86 6.56
C PHE A 177 18.77 9.49 7.95
N ALA A 178 19.71 9.32 8.89
CA ALA A 178 19.65 9.81 10.27
C ALA A 178 18.36 9.44 11.04
N LEU A 179 17.80 8.26 10.76
CA LEU A 179 16.59 7.74 11.38
C LEU A 179 16.94 6.97 12.66
N SER A 180 16.15 7.17 13.72
CA SER A 180 16.32 6.44 14.98
C SER A 180 15.24 5.37 15.12
N PRO A 181 15.59 4.13 15.50
CA PRO A 181 14.61 3.05 15.64
C PRO A 181 13.58 3.37 16.73
N GLY A 182 12.36 2.87 16.55
CA GLY A 182 11.22 3.06 17.44
C GLY A 182 10.60 4.46 17.37
N LYS A 183 11.02 5.33 16.44
CA LYS A 183 10.42 6.66 16.27
C LYS A 183 9.25 6.62 15.31
N GLN A 184 8.17 7.30 15.68
CA GLN A 184 7.07 7.59 14.77
C GLN A 184 7.52 8.68 13.80
N LEU A 185 7.30 8.44 12.51
CA LEU A 185 7.65 9.33 11.43
C LEU A 185 6.40 9.71 10.66
N LYS A 186 6.32 10.98 10.27
CA LYS A 186 5.35 11.41 9.28
C LYS A 186 5.92 11.14 7.89
N LEU A 187 5.19 10.38 7.09
CA LEU A 187 5.60 9.91 5.77
C LEU A 187 4.67 10.51 4.73
N ARG A 188 5.21 10.82 3.55
CA ARG A 188 4.46 11.24 2.38
C ARG A 188 4.85 10.38 1.20
N TYR A 189 3.89 9.74 0.55
CA TYR A 189 4.14 9.00 -0.68
C TYR A 189 3.55 9.72 -1.87
N ASP A 190 4.38 9.98 -2.89
CA ASP A 190 3.97 10.45 -4.20
C ASP A 190 3.88 9.27 -5.17
N ARG A 191 2.66 8.99 -5.65
CA ARG A 191 2.35 7.86 -6.53
C ARG A 191 2.88 8.04 -7.94
N VAL A 192 3.04 9.29 -8.39
CA VAL A 192 3.52 9.63 -9.74
C VAL A 192 5.03 9.41 -9.80
N THR A 193 5.77 9.96 -8.83
CA THR A 193 7.24 9.84 -8.79
C THR A 193 7.72 8.58 -8.08
N LYS A 194 6.81 7.84 -7.42
CA LYS A 194 7.12 6.68 -6.55
C LYS A 194 8.11 7.04 -5.44
N THR A 195 7.96 8.24 -4.89
CA THR A 195 8.84 8.76 -3.85
C THR A 195 8.14 8.67 -2.50
N LEU A 196 8.74 7.92 -1.57
CA LEU A 196 8.40 7.93 -0.16
C LEU A 196 9.31 8.92 0.56
N GLU A 197 8.74 9.99 1.08
CA GLU A 197 9.44 11.04 1.78
C GLU A 197 9.21 10.96 3.28
N VAL A 198 10.29 10.99 4.05
CA VAL A 198 10.26 11.21 5.48
C VAL A 198 10.20 12.71 5.73
N LEU A 199 9.05 13.18 6.21
CA LEU A 199 8.88 14.58 6.55
C LEU A 199 9.63 14.86 7.85
N SER A 200 10.47 15.89 7.84
CA SER A 200 11.08 16.39 9.07
C SER A 200 9.97 16.90 9.97
N GLN A 201 9.84 16.34 11.17
CA GLN A 201 9.10 17.01 12.23
C GLN A 201 9.87 18.31 12.48
N GLU A 202 9.33 19.43 12.01
CA GLU A 202 9.85 20.74 12.37
C GLU A 202 9.86 20.79 13.89
N THR A 203 11.04 20.63 14.47
CA THR A 203 11.23 20.93 15.87
C THR A 203 11.05 22.43 15.90
N THR A 204 9.87 22.91 16.29
CA THR A 204 9.65 24.29 16.72
C THR A 204 10.54 24.52 17.93
N VAL A 205 11.84 24.68 17.69
CA VAL A 205 12.75 25.27 18.63
C VAL A 205 12.40 26.74 18.57
N THR A 206 11.44 27.13 19.40
CA THR A 206 11.23 28.53 19.77
C THR A 206 12.57 29.03 20.27
N ALA A 207 13.32 29.69 19.38
CA ALA A 207 14.59 30.29 19.67
C ALA A 207 14.35 31.53 20.54
N ASN A 208 13.98 31.33 21.80
CA ASN A 208 14.16 32.32 22.87
C ASN A 208 15.65 32.39 23.19
N ARG A 209 16.45 32.84 22.22
CA ARG A 209 17.83 33.22 22.42
C ARG A 209 17.83 34.67 22.89
N THR A 210 17.41 34.87 24.14
CA THR A 210 17.61 36.14 24.83
C THR A 210 19.10 36.43 24.80
N LYS A 211 19.48 37.46 24.04
CA LYS A 211 20.84 38.01 23.97
C LYS A 211 21.25 38.51 25.36
N GLN A 212 21.78 37.65 26.21
CA GLN A 212 22.55 38.10 27.37
C GLN A 212 24.01 38.20 26.95
N ARG A 213 24.33 39.41 26.49
CA ARG A 213 25.66 39.89 26.17
C ARG A 213 26.37 40.18 27.49
N SER A 214 27.28 39.32 27.93
CA SER A 214 28.27 39.66 28.95
C SER A 214 29.65 39.15 28.53
N ILE A 215 30.56 40.10 28.34
CA ILE A 215 31.99 39.95 28.08
C ILE A 215 32.66 40.83 29.16
N PRO A 216 33.91 40.60 29.63
CA PRO A 216 34.60 39.37 30.03
C PRO A 216 35.21 39.52 31.45
N LYS A 217 35.68 38.44 32.08
CA LYS A 217 36.77 38.58 33.08
C LYS A 217 37.93 37.66 32.72
N LYS A 218 39.06 38.32 32.43
CA LYS A 218 40.41 37.75 32.37
C LYS A 218 40.76 37.14 33.72
N SER A 219 41.29 35.93 33.73
CA SER A 219 42.25 35.48 34.73
C SER A 219 43.14 34.42 34.11
N ALA A 220 44.44 34.63 34.25
CA ALA A 220 45.52 33.81 33.74
C ALA A 220 46.02 32.87 34.85
N LEU A 221 46.38 31.63 34.52
CA LEU A 221 47.46 30.82 35.12
C LEU A 221 47.53 29.48 34.37
N LYS A 222 48.51 29.24 33.48
CA LYS A 222 49.86 28.68 33.70
C LYS A 222 49.89 27.16 33.98
N THR A 223 50.73 26.48 33.18
CA THR A 223 51.49 25.23 33.43
C THR A 223 50.70 23.92 33.59
N ALA A 224 51.09 22.73 33.11
CA ALA A 224 52.27 22.23 32.41
C ALA A 224 51.92 20.88 31.72
N LYS A 225 52.77 20.44 30.79
CA LYS A 225 52.80 19.14 30.08
C LYS A 225 53.96 18.31 30.69
N PRO A 226 54.23 17.06 30.24
CA PRO A 226 53.69 15.71 30.55
C PRO A 226 54.74 14.86 31.34
N PRO A 227 54.81 13.49 31.40
CA PRO A 227 54.92 12.54 30.26
C PRO A 227 54.24 11.15 30.46
N ALA A 228 54.41 10.35 29.40
CA ALA A 228 54.00 8.97 29.13
C ALA A 228 54.34 7.90 30.20
N GLN A 229 53.60 6.78 30.14
CA GLN A 229 54.14 5.43 30.39
C GLN A 229 53.23 4.33 29.79
N THR A 230 53.78 3.58 28.83
CA THR A 230 53.43 2.20 28.45
C THR A 230 54.31 1.23 29.27
N PRO A 231 53.81 0.03 29.64
CA PRO A 231 54.21 -1.22 28.94
C PRO A 231 53.04 -2.22 28.81
N LYS A 232 52.87 -2.95 27.68
CA LYS A 232 53.50 -4.24 27.30
C LYS A 232 53.36 -5.38 28.35
N MET A 233 52.40 -6.29 28.11
CA MET A 233 52.44 -7.74 28.37
C MET A 233 51.56 -8.37 27.26
N GLU A 234 52.02 -9.18 26.30
CA GLU A 234 52.75 -10.46 26.34
C GLU A 234 51.80 -11.69 26.44
N ALA A 235 52.04 -12.63 25.51
CA ALA A 235 51.60 -14.03 25.41
C ALA A 235 50.14 -14.38 25.00
N ALA A 236 49.93 -14.53 23.69
CA ALA A 236 49.77 -15.80 22.93
C ALA A 236 48.85 -16.96 23.47
N PRO A 237 48.64 -18.07 22.73
CA PRO A 237 47.33 -18.40 22.14
C PRO A 237 46.74 -19.74 22.64
N VAL A 238 45.41 -19.87 22.71
CA VAL A 238 44.77 -21.18 22.87
C VAL A 238 43.64 -21.36 21.86
N LYS A 239 43.94 -22.12 20.80
CA LYS A 239 42.94 -22.84 20.00
C LYS A 239 42.62 -24.15 20.72
N PRO A 240 41.33 -24.49 20.89
CA PRO A 240 40.91 -25.87 20.78
C PRO A 240 40.12 -26.06 19.48
N ALA A 241 40.63 -26.95 18.63
CA ALA A 241 39.91 -27.50 17.51
C ALA A 241 38.73 -28.33 18.02
N LEU A 242 37.50 -27.88 17.77
CA LEU A 242 36.32 -28.73 17.92
C LEU A 242 36.01 -29.38 16.57
N THR A 243 36.41 -30.64 16.45
CA THR A 243 35.96 -31.59 15.45
C THR A 243 34.44 -31.72 15.50
N LYS A 244 33.75 -31.27 14.44
CA LYS A 244 32.34 -31.60 14.21
C LYS A 244 32.24 -32.99 13.56
N PRO A 245 31.43 -33.91 14.08
CA PRO A 245 31.14 -35.15 13.39
C PRO A 245 30.28 -34.88 12.14
N ALA A 246 30.67 -35.52 11.04
CA ALA A 246 29.92 -35.56 9.80
C ALA A 246 28.61 -36.34 10.00
N VAL A 247 27.49 -35.63 10.16
CA VAL A 247 26.16 -36.23 10.07
C VAL A 247 25.82 -36.36 8.58
N LYS A 248 25.79 -37.60 8.09
CA LYS A 248 25.26 -37.94 6.77
C LYS A 248 23.80 -37.49 6.69
N PRO A 249 23.37 -36.75 5.65
CA PRO A 249 21.96 -36.48 5.45
C PRO A 249 21.25 -37.78 5.10
N ALA A 250 20.25 -38.13 5.90
CA ALA A 250 19.29 -39.18 5.59
C ALA A 250 18.59 -38.82 4.26
N LYS A 251 18.68 -39.70 3.27
CA LYS A 251 17.86 -39.63 2.06
C LYS A 251 16.41 -39.84 2.47
N MET A 252 15.63 -38.76 2.60
CA MET A 252 14.18 -38.86 2.59
C MET A 252 13.75 -39.25 1.18
N GLN A 253 13.37 -40.51 1.07
CA GLN A 253 12.74 -41.10 -0.10
C GLN A 253 11.33 -40.52 -0.19
N THR A 254 11.17 -39.44 -0.96
CA THR A 254 9.85 -38.90 -1.30
C THR A 254 9.19 -39.86 -2.29
N SER A 255 8.16 -40.56 -1.82
CA SER A 255 7.24 -41.31 -2.67
C SER A 255 6.60 -40.37 -3.71
N PRO A 256 6.48 -40.79 -4.98
CA PRO A 256 5.79 -39.99 -5.99
C PRO A 256 4.30 -39.92 -5.64
N ILE A 257 3.79 -38.70 -5.44
CA ILE A 257 2.36 -38.41 -5.42
C ILE A 257 1.83 -38.71 -6.82
N LYS A 258 1.00 -39.77 -6.92
CA LYS A 258 0.18 -40.04 -8.10
C LYS A 258 -0.73 -38.85 -8.34
N THR A 259 -0.45 -38.07 -9.38
CA THR A 259 -1.35 -37.08 -9.94
C THR A 259 -2.62 -37.80 -10.41
N GLN A 260 -3.71 -37.70 -9.64
CA GLN A 260 -5.03 -38.10 -10.11
C GLN A 260 -5.48 -37.09 -11.18
N LYS A 261 -5.72 -37.65 -12.36
CA LYS A 261 -6.27 -36.99 -13.54
C LYS A 261 -7.68 -36.46 -13.19
N PRO A 262 -8.01 -35.19 -13.43
CA PRO A 262 -9.37 -34.71 -13.20
C PRO A 262 -10.33 -35.40 -14.18
N GLN A 263 -11.31 -36.11 -13.64
CA GLN A 263 -12.43 -36.64 -14.40
C GLN A 263 -13.27 -35.47 -14.91
N SER A 264 -13.39 -35.36 -16.23
CA SER A 264 -14.29 -34.43 -16.90
C SER A 264 -15.74 -34.81 -16.59
N GLY A 265 -16.37 -34.10 -15.67
CA GLY A 265 -17.82 -34.14 -15.48
C GLY A 265 -18.51 -33.49 -16.68
N LYS A 266 -19.08 -34.32 -17.55
CA LYS A 266 -20.07 -33.89 -18.56
C LYS A 266 -21.39 -33.56 -17.84
N THR A 267 -21.69 -32.30 -17.63
CA THR A 267 -23.04 -31.85 -17.29
C THR A 267 -23.89 -31.79 -18.56
N ARG A 268 -25.00 -32.54 -18.51
CA ARG A 268 -26.07 -32.62 -19.51
C ARG A 268 -26.68 -31.25 -19.78
N THR A 269 -26.69 -30.84 -21.04
CA THR A 269 -27.61 -29.81 -21.56
C THR A 269 -28.95 -30.46 -21.90
N ASN A 270 -30.03 -30.01 -21.27
CA ASN A 270 -31.40 -30.33 -21.68
C ASN A 270 -31.76 -29.52 -22.94
N PRO A 271 -32.37 -30.13 -23.98
CA PRO A 271 -32.95 -29.38 -25.08
C PRO A 271 -34.37 -28.93 -24.74
N THR A 272 -34.58 -27.62 -24.72
CA THR A 272 -35.89 -26.99 -24.65
C THR A 272 -36.65 -27.23 -25.95
N GLY A 273 -37.79 -27.89 -25.86
CA GLY A 273 -38.65 -28.21 -27.00
C GLY A 273 -39.23 -26.96 -27.66
N THR A 274 -39.01 -26.84 -28.97
CA THR A 274 -39.66 -25.88 -29.85
C THR A 274 -41.04 -26.43 -30.23
N LYS A 275 -42.11 -25.84 -29.68
CA LYS A 275 -43.48 -26.06 -30.18
C LYS A 275 -43.65 -25.30 -31.49
N LYS A 276 -43.79 -26.04 -32.59
CA LYS A 276 -44.36 -25.55 -33.86
C LYS A 276 -45.83 -25.17 -33.63
N ILE A 277 -46.18 -23.92 -33.90
CA ILE A 277 -47.57 -23.51 -34.14
C ILE A 277 -47.68 -23.22 -35.64
N ASN A 278 -48.54 -23.97 -36.32
CA ASN A 278 -48.87 -23.79 -37.71
C ASN A 278 -49.75 -22.54 -37.92
N ALA A 279 -49.56 -21.91 -39.07
CA ALA A 279 -50.32 -20.77 -39.60
C ALA A 279 -51.82 -21.05 -39.78
N PRO A 280 -52.60 -20.00 -40.07
CA PRO A 280 -53.21 -19.99 -41.39
C PRO A 280 -53.07 -18.67 -42.17
N GLN A 281 -53.03 -18.88 -43.48
CA GLN A 281 -52.99 -17.92 -44.58
C GLN A 281 -54.19 -16.97 -44.59
N GLY A 282 -53.93 -15.67 -44.80
CA GLY A 282 -54.92 -14.67 -45.20
C GLY A 282 -54.52 -14.05 -46.54
N ARG A 283 -55.41 -14.17 -47.54
CA ARG A 283 -55.31 -13.67 -48.92
C ARG A 283 -55.23 -12.13 -49.01
N PRO A 284 -54.67 -11.57 -50.09
CA PRO A 284 -54.97 -10.21 -50.51
C PRO A 284 -56.21 -10.16 -51.42
N ALA A 285 -57.00 -9.09 -51.27
CA ALA A 285 -57.98 -8.67 -52.29
C ALA A 285 -57.86 -7.16 -52.50
N ASN A 286 -57.81 -6.79 -53.78
CA ASN A 286 -57.79 -5.45 -54.35
C ASN A 286 -58.87 -4.51 -53.80
N THR A 287 -58.54 -3.23 -53.72
CA THR A 287 -59.28 -2.17 -54.44
C THR A 287 -58.38 -0.95 -54.62
#